data_AF-A0A2S9FHG1-F1
#
_entry.id   AF-A0A2S9FHG1-F1
#
_cell.length_a   1.000
_cell.length_b   1.000
_cell.length_c   1.000
_cell.angle_alpha   90.00
_cell.angle_beta   90.00
_cell.angle_gamma   90.00
#
_symmetry.space_group_name_H-M   'P 1'
#
loop_
_entity.id
_entity.type
_entity.pdbx_description
1 polymer ?
#
loop_
_entity_poly.entity_id
_entity_poly.type
_entity_poly.pdbx_seq_one_letter_code
_entity_poly.pdbx_strand_id
1 'polypeptide(L)' 'MSRVAVVTGGASGMGESSCHELARRGHKVAVL' A
#
# COMPACT_ATOMS: atom_id res chain seq x y z
N MET A 1 1.09 0.19 16.58
CA MET A 1 1.90 1.21 15.88
C MET A 1 1.62 1.11 14.38
N SER A 2 1.15 2.19 13.75
CA SER A 2 1.01 2.24 12.28
C SER A 2 2.39 2.43 11.65
N ARG A 3 2.69 1.66 10.58
CA ARG A 3 3.92 1.76 9.77
C ARG A 3 3.60 2.38 8.42
N VAL A 4 4.62 2.93 7.77
CA VAL A 4 4.52 3.40 6.38
C VAL A 4 5.07 2.32 5.45
N ALA A 5 4.30 1.98 4.42
CA ALA A 5 4.73 1.12 3.33
C ALA A 5 4.89 1.96 2.05
N VAL A 6 6.00 1.77 1.35
CA VAL A 6 6.24 2.37 0.03
C VAL A 6 6.04 1.28 -1.01
N VAL A 7 5.11 1.49 -1.94
CA VAL A 7 4.72 0.51 -2.96
C VAL A 7 5.01 1.09 -4.33
N THR A 8 5.92 0.46 -5.07
CA THR A 8 6.19 0.80 -6.47
C THR A 8 5.20 0.12 -7.40
N GLY A 9 4.74 0.81 -8.44
CA GLY A 9 3.73 0.26 -9.35
C GLY A 9 2.37 0.05 -8.68
N GLY A 10 2.09 0.79 -7.60
CA GLY A 10 0.86 0.67 -6.81
C GLY A 10 -0.41 1.23 -7.47
N ALA A 11 -0.29 1.74 -8.70
CA ALA A 11 -1.39 2.37 -9.44
C ALA A 11 -2.36 1.36 -10.09
N SER A 12 -1.97 0.09 -10.23
CA SER A 12 -2.85 -0.94 -10.79
C SER A 12 -2.40 -2.36 -10.43
N GLY A 13 -3.26 -3.34 -10.69
CA GLY A 13 -2.93 -4.77 -10.62
C GLY A 13 -2.49 -5.22 -9.23
N MET A 14 -1.39 -5.97 -9.17
CA MET A 14 -0.88 -6.52 -7.91
C MET A 14 -0.44 -5.43 -6.92
N GLY A 15 0.10 -4.32 -7.42
CA GLY A 15 0.53 -3.20 -6.58
C GLY A 15 -0.67 -2.53 -5.89
N GLU A 16 -1.74 -2.28 -6.63
CA GLU A 16 -2.98 -1.72 -6.08
C GLU A 16 -3.62 -2.64 -5.02
N SER A 17 -3.73 -3.94 -5.31
CA SER A 17 -4.25 -4.92 -4.35
C SER A 17 -3.43 -4.93 -3.04
N SER A 18 -2.10 -4.83 -3.17
CA SER A 18 -1.20 -4.74 -2.02
C SER A 18 -1.43 -3.44 -1.21
N CYS A 19 -1.61 -2.30 -1.88
CA CYS A 19 -1.95 -1.03 -1.24
C CYS A 19 -3.24 -1.14 -0.41
N HIS A 20 -4.30 -1.74 -0.97
CA HIS A 20 -5.58 -1.91 -0.28
C HIS A 20 -5.45 -2.79 0.97
N GLU A 21 -4.73 -3.91 0.87
CA GLU A 21 -4.54 -4.80 2.02
C GLU A 21 -3.70 -4.12 3.12
N LEU A 22 -2.64 -3.40 2.76
CA LEU A 22 -1.81 -2.66 3.72
C LEU A 22 -2.61 -1.55 4.41
N ALA A 23 -3.43 -0.81 3.66
CA ALA A 23 -4.31 0.22 4.22
C ALA A 23 -5.36 -0.38 5.16
N ARG A 24 -5.97 -1.53 4.78
CA ARG A 24 -6.94 -2.26 5.61
C ARG A 24 -6.35 -2.71 6.95
N ARG A 25 -5.04 -3.04 6.97
CA ARG A 25 -4.28 -3.37 8.19
C ARG A 25 -3.89 -2.14 9.02
N GLY A 26 -4.26 -0.93 8.59
CA GLY A 26 -3.99 0.33 9.30
C GLY A 26 -2.60 0.92 9.01
N HIS A 27 -1.94 0.51 7.93
CA HIS A 27 -0.69 1.13 7.48
C HIS A 27 -0.96 2.36 6.61
N LYS A 28 -0.06 3.34 6.67
CA LYS A 28 -0.03 4.43 5.69
C LYS A 28 0.71 3.93 4.45
N VAL A 29 0.19 4.22 3.26
CA VAL A 29 0.77 3.76 2.01
C VAL A 29 1.17 4.94 1.15
N ALA A 30 2.41 4.95 0.68
CA ALA A 30 2.91 5.87 -0.34
C ALA A 30 3.17 5.08 -1.63
N VAL A 31 2.72 5.61 -2.77
CA VAL A 31 2.85 4.95 -4.08
C VAL A 31 3.87 5.70 -4.93
N LEU A 32 4.75 4.95 -5.61
CA LEU A 32 5.74 5.42 -6.60
C LEU A 32 5.46 4.79 -7.97
#